data_AF-A0A0A9BS47-F1
#
_entry.id   AF-A0A0A9BS47-F1
#
_cell.length_a   1.000
_cell.length_b   1.000
_cell.length_c   1.000
_cell.angle_alpha   90.00
_cell.angle_beta   90.00
_cell.angle_gamma   90.00
#
_symmetry.space_group_name_H-M   'P 1'
#
loop_
_entity.id
_entity.type
_entity.pdbx_description
1 polymer ?
#
loop_
_entity_poly.entity_id
_entity_poly.type
_entity_poly.pdbx_seq_one_letter_code
_entity_poly.pdbx_strand_id
1 'polypeptide(L)'
;MCESKAFRLPNGWKACWFDCHRCFLPSDHELRTQANAFRKDTTMYDGPPRMLSGEEVLADMNAHIANTKNYGKEHNWRDISHFWELPYFKKLKLLNNIDLMHTERNVAEAIWNTCFDIPNKTKDNVKARKTWRGFATVHGCICS
;
A
#
# COMPACT_ATOMS: atom_id res chain seq x y z
N MET A 1 -5.32 -16.93 1.47
CA MET A 1 -5.27 -15.95 0.36
C MET A 1 -6.67 -15.64 -0.12
N CYS A 2 -7.02 -14.36 -0.28
CA CYS A 2 -8.33 -13.94 -0.81
C CYS A 2 -8.63 -14.65 -2.13
N GLU A 3 -9.83 -15.21 -2.27
CA GLU A 3 -10.36 -15.70 -3.54
C GLU A 3 -10.61 -14.52 -4.47
N SER A 4 -9.54 -14.00 -5.09
CA SER A 4 -9.69 -12.99 -6.12
C SER A 4 -10.37 -13.65 -7.32
N LYS A 5 -11.59 -13.21 -7.67
CA LYS A 5 -12.32 -13.61 -8.89
C LYS A 5 -11.67 -13.14 -10.20
N ALA A 6 -10.35 -12.91 -10.17
CA ALA A 6 -9.56 -12.50 -11.31
C ALA A 6 -9.61 -13.60 -12.37
N PHE A 7 -9.68 -13.19 -13.63
CA PHE A 7 -9.72 -14.12 -14.75
C PHE A 7 -8.68 -13.71 -15.79
N ARG A 8 -8.30 -14.65 -16.64
CA ARG A 8 -7.31 -14.41 -17.70
C ARG A 8 -8.03 -14.00 -18.97
N LEU A 9 -7.58 -12.92 -19.61
CA LEU A 9 -8.10 -12.54 -20.92
C LEU A 9 -7.70 -13.58 -21.97
N PRO A 10 -8.64 -14.09 -22.79
CA PRO A 10 -8.39 -15.21 -23.70
C PRO A 10 -7.33 -14.90 -24.76
N ASN A 11 -7.31 -13.66 -25.27
CA ASN A 11 -6.42 -13.28 -26.35
C ASN A 11 -5.11 -12.63 -25.85
N GLY A 12 -5.10 -12.11 -24.62
CA GLY A 12 -3.97 -11.37 -24.07
C GLY A 12 -3.14 -12.15 -23.06
N TRP A 13 -3.66 -13.27 -22.54
CA TRP A 13 -3.02 -14.08 -21.49
C TRP A 13 -2.60 -13.28 -20.25
N LYS A 14 -3.19 -12.09 -20.05
CA LYS A 14 -3.01 -11.23 -18.89
C LYS A 14 -4.11 -11.49 -17.88
N ALA A 15 -3.76 -11.48 -16.59
CA ALA A 15 -4.74 -11.47 -15.52
C ALA A 15 -5.51 -10.15 -15.54
N CYS A 16 -6.82 -10.24 -15.35
CA CYS A 16 -7.76 -9.14 -15.36
C CYS A 16 -8.60 -9.19 -14.10
N TRP A 17 -8.69 -8.03 -13.43
CA TRP A 17 -9.51 -7.81 -12.23
C TRP A 17 -10.72 -6.91 -12.54
N PHE A 18 -11.04 -6.73 -13.83
CA PHE A 18 -12.24 -6.02 -14.24
C PHE A 18 -13.46 -6.71 -13.61
N ASP A 19 -14.41 -5.92 -13.11
CA ASP A 19 -15.61 -6.39 -12.39
C ASP A 19 -15.40 -6.92 -10.96
N CYS A 20 -14.16 -7.20 -10.52
CA CYS A 20 -13.90 -7.73 -9.16
C CYS A 20 -14.16 -6.73 -8.02
N HIS A 21 -14.25 -5.43 -8.33
CA HIS A 21 -14.42 -4.35 -7.34
C HIS A 21 -15.87 -4.14 -6.90
N ARG A 22 -16.86 -4.74 -7.60
CA ARG A 22 -18.28 -4.61 -7.23
C ARG A 22 -18.61 -5.26 -5.88
N CYS A 23 -17.75 -6.15 -5.37
CA CYS A 23 -17.92 -6.75 -4.04
C CYS A 23 -17.83 -5.72 -2.91
N PHE A 24 -17.17 -4.58 -3.13
CA PHE A 24 -17.07 -3.48 -2.16
C PHE A 24 -18.29 -2.57 -2.12
N LEU A 25 -19.21 -2.68 -3.09
CA LEU A 25 -20.48 -1.94 -3.06
C LEU A 25 -21.43 -2.55 -2.02
N PRO A 26 -22.34 -1.75 -1.43
CA PRO A 26 -23.40 -2.28 -0.56
C PRO A 26 -24.18 -3.40 -1.23
N SER A 27 -24.62 -4.40 -0.47
CA SER A 27 -25.30 -5.59 -1.03
C SER A 27 -26.54 -5.25 -1.87
N ASP A 28 -27.22 -4.14 -1.56
CA ASP A 28 -28.43 -3.66 -2.24
C ASP A 28 -28.14 -2.74 -3.45
N HIS A 29 -26.88 -2.59 -3.85
CA HIS A 29 -26.51 -1.68 -4.92
C HIS A 29 -26.87 -2.26 -6.30
N GLU A 30 -27.60 -1.52 -7.14
CA GLU A 30 -28.07 -1.97 -8.47
C GLU A 30 -26.94 -2.49 -9.37
N LEU A 31 -25.80 -1.79 -9.35
CA LEU A 31 -24.61 -2.22 -10.08
C LEU A 31 -24.15 -3.64 -9.71
N ARG A 32 -24.56 -4.29 -8.61
CA ARG A 32 -24.20 -5.69 -8.28
C ARG A 32 -25.00 -6.74 -9.05
N THR A 33 -26.21 -6.39 -9.50
CA THR A 33 -27.11 -7.30 -10.24
C THR A 33 -27.11 -7.04 -11.75
N GLN A 34 -26.52 -5.92 -12.20
CA GLN A 34 -26.37 -5.62 -13.62
C GLN A 34 -25.46 -6.61 -14.34
N ALA A 35 -26.06 -7.49 -15.15
CA ALA A 35 -25.35 -8.50 -15.95
C ALA A 35 -24.88 -7.99 -17.33
N ASN A 36 -25.46 -6.90 -17.83
CA ASN A 36 -25.24 -6.41 -19.19
C ASN A 36 -24.21 -5.27 -19.29
N ALA A 37 -23.97 -4.53 -18.20
CA ALA A 37 -23.09 -3.35 -18.21
C ALA A 37 -21.60 -3.68 -18.04
N PHE A 38 -21.28 -4.88 -17.53
CA PHE A 38 -19.92 -5.29 -17.19
C PHE A 38 -19.56 -6.59 -17.90
N ARG A 39 -19.47 -7.68 -17.14
CA ARG A 39 -19.23 -9.01 -17.67
C ARG A 39 -20.57 -9.71 -17.90
N LYS A 40 -20.75 -10.20 -19.13
CA LYS A 40 -21.95 -10.92 -19.56
C LYS A 40 -22.32 -12.00 -18.55
N ASP A 41 -23.59 -12.02 -18.14
CA ASP A 41 -24.20 -12.99 -17.22
C ASP A 41 -23.52 -13.10 -15.84
N THR A 42 -22.84 -12.05 -15.38
CA THR A 42 -22.15 -12.04 -14.08
C THR A 42 -22.90 -11.15 -13.07
N THR A 43 -23.45 -11.80 -12.04
CA THR A 43 -24.03 -11.15 -10.86
C THR A 43 -23.13 -11.35 -9.64
N MET A 44 -23.02 -10.33 -8.77
CA MET A 44 -22.10 -10.33 -7.64
C MET A 44 -22.86 -10.30 -6.31
N TYR A 45 -23.01 -11.47 -5.69
CA TYR A 45 -23.60 -11.60 -4.35
C TYR A 45 -22.58 -11.60 -3.22
N ASP A 46 -21.31 -11.87 -3.54
CA ASP A 46 -20.26 -12.02 -2.52
C ASP A 46 -19.84 -10.67 -1.93
N GLY A 47 -19.73 -10.63 -0.61
CA GLY A 47 -19.23 -9.46 0.12
C GLY A 47 -17.76 -9.14 -0.19
N PRO A 48 -17.26 -8.00 0.31
CA PRO A 48 -15.85 -7.68 0.18
C PRO A 48 -15.02 -8.80 0.83
N PRO A 49 -13.86 -9.16 0.25
CA PRO A 49 -12.99 -10.15 0.85
C PRO A 49 -12.58 -9.72 2.26
N ARG A 50 -12.37 -10.70 3.14
CA ARG A 50 -11.92 -10.43 4.52
C ARG A 50 -10.60 -9.65 4.47
N MET A 51 -10.65 -8.43 4.98
CA MET A 51 -9.43 -7.66 5.24
C MET A 51 -8.77 -8.22 6.49
N LEU A 52 -7.56 -8.75 6.34
CA LEU A 52 -6.76 -9.21 7.47
C LEU A 52 -6.20 -8.00 8.21
N SER A 53 -6.20 -8.05 9.54
CA SER A 53 -5.49 -7.06 10.35
C SER A 53 -3.97 -7.21 10.19
N GLY A 54 -3.21 -6.16 10.49
CA GLY A 54 -1.74 -6.24 10.45
C GLY A 54 -1.19 -7.36 11.34
N GLU A 55 -1.81 -7.63 12.48
CA GLU A 55 -1.41 -8.71 13.39
C GLU A 55 -1.66 -10.10 12.78
N GLU A 56 -2.82 -10.29 12.15
CA GLU A 56 -3.17 -11.54 11.46
C GLU A 56 -2.24 -11.79 10.26
N VAL A 57 -1.94 -10.74 9.50
CA VAL A 57 -0.99 -10.81 8.38
C VAL A 57 0.40 -11.21 8.88
N LEU A 58 0.88 -10.65 9.99
CA LEU A 58 2.16 -11.02 10.57
C LEU A 58 2.18 -12.47 11.07
N ALA A 59 1.10 -12.93 11.70
CA ALA A 59 0.98 -14.32 12.14
C ALA A 59 1.03 -15.29 10.94
N ASP A 60 0.32 -14.95 9.86
CA ASP A 60 0.32 -15.71 8.60
C ASP A 60 1.72 -15.75 7.96
N MET A 61 2.42 -14.61 7.90
CA MET A 61 3.79 -14.56 7.39
C MET A 61 4.73 -15.46 8.19
N ASN A 62 4.69 -15.37 9.53
CA ASN A 62 5.54 -16.18 10.40
C ASN A 62 5.26 -17.68 10.27
N ALA A 63 3.99 -18.08 10.09
CA ALA A 63 3.63 -19.48 9.91
C ALA A 63 4.17 -20.05 8.59
N HIS A 64 4.21 -19.24 7.54
CA HIS A 64 4.54 -19.70 6.19
C HIS A 64 6.00 -19.49 5.77
N ILE A 65 6.75 -18.57 6.39
CA ILE A 65 8.12 -18.25 5.96
C ILE A 65 9.10 -19.41 6.06
N ALA A 66 8.96 -20.25 7.08
CA ALA A 66 9.81 -21.42 7.24
C ALA A 66 9.53 -22.50 6.18
N ASN A 67 8.39 -22.44 5.50
CA ASN A 67 7.93 -23.48 4.59
C ASN A 67 8.24 -23.15 3.12
N THR A 68 9.51 -23.21 2.75
CA THR A 68 9.98 -22.95 1.38
C THR A 68 9.34 -23.89 0.33
N LYS A 69 8.84 -25.06 0.73
CA LYS A 69 8.22 -26.04 -0.18
C LYS A 69 6.85 -25.59 -0.71
N ASN A 70 6.13 -24.76 0.06
CA ASN A 70 4.79 -24.28 -0.30
C ASN A 70 4.80 -22.88 -0.93
N TYR A 71 6.00 -22.35 -1.20
CA TYR A 71 6.20 -21.10 -1.90
C TYR A 71 5.58 -21.15 -3.31
N GLY A 72 4.76 -20.14 -3.64
CA GLY A 72 4.04 -20.02 -4.91
C GLY A 72 2.75 -20.85 -5.01
N LYS A 73 2.40 -21.63 -3.97
CA LYS A 73 1.14 -22.36 -3.87
C LYS A 73 0.23 -21.78 -2.80
N GLU A 74 0.70 -21.78 -1.56
CA GLU A 74 -0.08 -21.31 -0.40
C GLU A 74 0.29 -19.90 0.01
N HIS A 75 1.56 -19.52 -0.18
CA HIS A 75 2.07 -18.19 0.12
C HIS A 75 3.10 -17.72 -0.91
N ASN A 76 3.26 -16.41 -1.04
CA ASN A 76 4.25 -15.77 -1.93
C ASN A 76 5.35 -15.04 -1.15
N TRP A 77 5.38 -15.17 0.17
CA TRP A 77 6.36 -14.53 1.05
C TRP A 77 7.69 -15.29 1.01
N ARG A 78 8.79 -14.57 0.77
CA ARG A 78 10.16 -15.11 0.90
C ARG A 78 10.84 -14.65 2.19
N ASP A 79 10.52 -13.45 2.63
CA ASP A 79 11.14 -12.81 3.78
C ASP A 79 10.18 -11.81 4.42
N ILE A 80 10.38 -11.52 5.71
CA ILE A 80 9.65 -10.48 6.45
C ILE A 80 10.52 -9.23 6.45
N SER A 81 9.94 -8.09 6.08
CA SER A 81 10.65 -6.81 6.19
C SER A 81 10.83 -6.43 7.67
N HIS A 82 11.98 -5.82 8.00
CA HIS A 82 12.27 -5.32 9.35
C HIS A 82 11.24 -4.28 9.85
N PHE A 83 10.45 -3.68 8.96
CA PHE A 83 9.35 -2.79 9.35
C PHE A 83 8.32 -3.47 10.24
N TRP A 84 8.15 -4.79 10.14
CA TRP A 84 7.25 -5.54 11.01
C TRP A 84 7.70 -5.61 12.47
N GLU A 85 8.97 -5.31 12.75
CA GLU A 85 9.49 -5.15 14.13
C GLU A 85 9.01 -3.84 14.77
N LEU A 86 8.65 -2.83 13.97
CA LEU A 86 8.22 -1.55 14.46
C LEU A 86 6.82 -1.67 15.09
N PRO A 87 6.63 -1.20 16.35
CA PRO A 87 5.41 -1.44 17.12
C PRO A 87 4.16 -0.78 16.50
N TYR A 88 4.35 0.24 15.67
CA TYR A 88 3.25 0.95 15.00
C TYR A 88 2.87 0.33 13.65
N PHE A 89 3.74 -0.47 13.04
CA PHE A 89 3.53 -0.99 11.68
C PHE A 89 2.32 -1.93 11.64
N LYS A 90 2.16 -2.76 12.68
CA LYS A 90 0.99 -3.65 12.85
C LYS A 90 -0.34 -2.90 12.97
N LYS A 91 -0.32 -1.62 13.36
CA LYS A 91 -1.52 -0.79 13.56
C LYS A 91 -1.94 0.00 12.31
N LEU A 92 -1.14 -0.03 11.24
CA LEU A 92 -1.44 0.67 9.99
C LEU A 92 -2.56 -0.07 9.24
N LYS A 93 -3.68 0.62 8.97
CA LYS A 93 -4.83 0.04 8.24
C LYS A 93 -4.62 -0.09 6.73
N LEU A 94 -3.64 0.62 6.16
CA LEU A 94 -3.39 0.69 4.71
C LEU A 94 -2.00 0.18 4.34
N LEU A 95 -1.55 -0.91 5.00
CA LEU A 95 -0.24 -1.52 4.75
C LEU A 95 -0.03 -1.87 3.27
N ASN A 96 -1.08 -2.36 2.60
CA ASN A 96 -1.01 -2.81 1.20
C ASN A 96 -0.99 -1.68 0.17
N ASN A 97 -1.18 -0.42 0.58
CA ASN A 97 -1.25 0.72 -0.34
C ASN A 97 0.02 1.58 -0.34
N ILE A 98 1.00 1.23 0.50
CA ILE A 98 2.28 1.92 0.58
C ILE A 98 3.28 1.13 -0.25
N ASP A 99 3.70 1.70 -1.39
CA ASP A 99 4.86 1.21 -2.12
C ASP A 99 6.13 1.57 -1.33
N LEU A 100 6.45 0.71 -0.36
CA LEU A 100 7.59 0.89 0.55
C LEU A 100 8.91 1.00 -0.23
N MET A 101 9.08 0.19 -1.28
CA MET A 101 10.27 0.22 -2.11
C MET A 101 10.50 1.59 -2.76
N HIS A 102 9.46 2.19 -3.35
CA HIS A 102 9.56 3.54 -3.90
C HIS A 102 9.70 4.60 -2.80
N THR A 103 8.99 4.45 -1.69
CA THR A 103 9.01 5.42 -0.59
C THR A 103 10.39 5.48 0.07
N GLU A 104 10.98 4.33 0.37
CA GLU A 104 12.32 4.21 0.94
C GLU A 104 13.38 4.74 -0.02
N ARG A 105 13.32 4.38 -1.31
CA ARG A 105 14.26 4.93 -2.30
C ARG A 105 14.17 6.45 -2.34
N ASN A 106 12.96 7.01 -2.37
CA ASN A 106 12.76 8.46 -2.44
C ASN A 106 13.26 9.17 -1.17
N VAL A 107 13.05 8.60 0.02
CA VAL A 107 13.55 9.17 1.29
C VAL A 107 15.06 9.03 1.40
N ALA A 108 15.62 7.87 1.05
CA ALA A 108 17.06 7.63 1.06
C ALA A 108 17.79 8.53 0.07
N GLU A 109 17.28 8.69 -1.15
CA GLU A 109 17.81 9.64 -2.13
C GLU A 109 17.74 11.07 -1.62
N ALA A 110 16.64 11.48 -0.97
CA ALA A 110 16.53 12.81 -0.39
C ALA A 110 17.56 13.05 0.72
N ILE A 111 17.73 12.10 1.65
CA ILE A 111 18.73 12.18 2.73
C ILE A 111 20.14 12.20 2.13
N TRP A 112 20.45 11.27 1.23
CA TRP A 112 21.77 11.15 0.59
C TRP A 112 22.15 12.42 -0.17
N ASN A 113 21.25 12.95 -1.00
CA ASN A 113 21.50 14.17 -1.76
C ASN A 113 21.67 15.39 -0.85
N THR A 114 21.02 15.40 0.31
CA THR A 114 21.15 16.49 1.30
C THR A 114 22.45 16.38 2.10
N CYS A 115 22.80 15.18 2.58
CA CYS A 115 24.01 14.96 3.37
C CYS A 115 25.30 15.19 2.57
N PHE A 116 25.30 14.83 1.28
CA PHE A 116 26.45 14.96 0.40
C PHE A 116 26.43 16.21 -0.50
N ASP A 117 25.43 17.08 -0.34
CA ASP A 117 25.24 18.35 -1.08
C ASP A 117 25.53 18.22 -2.59
N ILE A 118 24.96 17.19 -3.22
CA ILE A 118 25.24 16.88 -4.63
C ILE A 118 24.53 17.93 -5.51
N PRO A 119 25.27 18.75 -6.28
CA PRO A 119 24.67 19.80 -7.08
C PRO A 119 23.71 19.21 -8.13
N ASN A 120 22.56 19.87 -8.32
CA ASN A 120 21.49 19.52 -9.27
C ASN A 120 20.63 18.28 -8.96
N LYS A 121 20.80 17.60 -7.80
CA LYS A 121 19.89 16.50 -7.36
C LYS A 121 19.14 16.77 -6.06
N THR A 122 19.48 17.84 -5.36
CA THR A 122 18.81 18.23 -4.11
C THR A 122 17.44 18.84 -4.44
N LYS A 123 16.36 18.22 -3.93
CA LYS A 123 14.99 18.73 -4.05
C LYS A 123 14.73 19.98 -3.17
N ASP A 124 15.72 20.37 -2.37
CA ASP A 124 15.70 21.58 -1.56
C ASP A 124 15.95 22.82 -2.41
N ASN A 125 14.88 23.52 -2.74
CA ASN A 125 14.98 24.87 -3.26
C ASN A 125 15.48 25.80 -2.13
N VAL A 126 16.40 26.74 -2.43
CA VAL A 126 16.95 27.73 -1.46
C VAL A 126 15.84 28.47 -0.69
N LYS A 127 14.64 28.60 -1.28
CA LYS A 127 13.43 29.12 -0.59
C LYS A 127 12.98 28.28 0.60
N ALA A 128 12.98 26.95 0.51
CA ALA A 128 12.57 26.06 1.60
C ALA A 128 13.52 26.16 2.80
N ARG A 129 14.82 26.37 2.54
CA ARG A 129 15.85 26.56 3.57
C ARG A 129 15.73 27.90 4.31
N LYS A 130 15.15 28.93 3.68
CA LYS A 130 14.89 30.24 4.32
C LYS A 130 13.64 30.23 5.23
N THR A 131 12.64 29.39 4.95
CA THR A 131 11.42 29.29 5.78
C THR A 131 11.70 28.77 7.20
N TRP A 132 12.65 27.85 7.37
CA TRP A 132 13.04 27.34 8.70
C TRP A 132 13.76 28.36 9.59
N ARG A 133 14.42 29.38 9.00
CA ARG A 133 15.05 30.46 9.78
C ARG A 133 14.04 31.48 10.31
N GLY A 134 12.80 31.47 9.82
CA GLY A 134 11.74 32.38 10.28
C GLY A 134 10.92 31.89 11.48
N PHE A 135 11.01 30.61 11.84
CA PHE A 135 10.23 30.04 12.96
C PHE A 135 10.93 30.14 14.34
N ALA A 136 12.19 30.60 14.38
CA ALA A 136 12.94 30.77 15.62
C ALA A 136 12.84 32.19 16.22
N THR A 137 11.99 33.08 15.68
CA THR A 137 11.91 34.49 16.15
C THR A 137 10.50 34.96 16.51
N VAL A 138 9.63 34.06 16.97
CA VAL A 138 8.36 34.46 17.60
C VAL A 138 8.22 33.81 18.96
N HIS A 139 9.15 34.14 19.87
CA HIS A 139 8.91 34.08 21.31
C HIS A 139 9.74 35.17 21.98
N GLY A 140 9.09 36.28 22.36
CA GLY A 140 9.71 37.33 23.17
C GLY A 140 8.89 38.62 23.26
N CYS A 141 8.14 38.75 24.38
CA CYS A 141 7.64 39.99 25.01
C CYS A 141 6.45 40.70 24.31
N ILE A 142 5.24 40.81 24.88
CA ILE A 142 4.78 41.37 26.18
C ILE A 142 5.27 42.82 26.44
N CYS A 143 4.28 43.71 26.58
CA CYS A 143 4.29 45.06 27.18
C CYS A 143 5.05 46.18 26.45
N SER A 144 4.31 47.05 25.75
CA SER A 144 3.83 48.35 26.24
C SER A 144 2.81 48.94 25.25
#